data_AF-A0A973XB39-F1
#
_entry.id   AF-A0A973XB39-F1
#
_cell.length_a   1.000
_cell.length_b   1.000
_cell.length_c   1.000
_cell.angle_alpha   90.00
_cell.angle_beta   90.00
_cell.angle_gamma   90.00
#
_symmetry.space_group_name_H-M   'P 1'
#
loop_
_entity.id
_entity.type
_entity.pdbx_description
1 polymer ?
#
loop_
_entity_poly.entity_id
_entity_poly.type
_entity_poly.pdbx_seq_one_letter_code
_entity_poly.pdbx_strand_id
1 'polypeptide(L)' 'MHKLVLVRHGESTWNLENRFTGWTDVDLTPTGVEQAKNAGRLLKAEGYEFDLAYTSVLKRATRT' A
#
# COMPACT_ATOMS: atom_id res chain seq x y z
N MET A 1 14.99 -18.48 10.61
CA MET A 1 13.57 -18.14 10.79
C MET A 1 13.19 -17.19 9.68
N HIS A 2 12.14 -17.46 8.90
CA HIS A 2 11.73 -16.58 7.80
C HIS A 2 10.67 -15.60 8.28
N LYS A 3 10.74 -14.34 7.81
CA LYS A 3 9.71 -13.32 8.05
C LYS A 3 9.13 -12.87 6.72
N LEU A 4 7.80 -12.80 6.65
CA LEU A 4 7.06 -12.26 5.51
C LEU A 4 6.23 -11.08 6.00
N VAL A 5 6.32 -9.96 5.29
CA VAL A 5 5.52 -8.75 5.57
C VAL A 5 4.54 -8.56 4.43
N LEU A 6 3.26 -8.36 4.78
CA LEU A 6 2.18 -8.09 3.84
C LEU A 6 1.60 -6.70 4.15
N VAL A 7 1.43 -5.89 3.11
CA VAL A 7 0.84 -4.55 3.22
C VAL A 7 -0.31 -4.45 2.21
N ARG A 8 -1.48 -4.02 2.67
CA ARG A 8 -2.59 -3.65 1.79
C ARG A 8 -2.41 -2.20 1.37
N HIS A 9 -2.75 -1.90 0.11
CA HIS A 9 -2.71 -0.52 -0.39
C HIS A 9 -3.51 0.44 0.52
N GLY A 10 -3.08 1.70 0.58
CA GLY A 10 -3.82 2.76 1.28
C GLY A 10 -5.20 3.02 0.67
N GLU A 11 -5.99 3.90 1.29
CA GLU A 11 -7.29 4.31 0.77
C GLU A 11 -7.18 4.79 -0.69
N SER A 12 -8.00 4.21 -1.57
CA SER A 12 -8.14 4.64 -2.97
C SER A 12 -9.35 5.55 -3.14
N THR A 13 -9.39 6.31 -4.24
CA THR A 13 -10.54 7.19 -4.54
C THR A 13 -11.87 6.43 -4.54
N TRP A 14 -11.89 5.20 -5.07
CA TRP A 14 -13.11 4.37 -5.08
C TRP A 14 -13.40 3.69 -3.74
N ASN A 15 -12.40 3.48 -2.88
CA ASN A 15 -12.66 3.04 -1.52
C ASN A 15 -13.39 4.14 -0.75
N LEU A 16 -12.95 5.39 -0.90
CA LEU A 16 -13.61 6.56 -0.30
C LEU A 16 -15.05 6.72 -0.82
N GLU A 17 -15.27 6.48 -2.11
CA GLU A 17 -16.59 6.54 -2.75
C GLU A 17 -17.47 5.30 -2.49
N ASN A 18 -17.01 4.31 -1.73
CA ASN A 18 -17.70 3.02 -1.52
C ASN A 18 -18.08 2.30 -2.82
N ARG A 19 -17.19 2.34 -3.83
CA ARG A 19 -17.36 1.69 -5.13
C ARG A 19 -16.45 0.47 -5.26
N PHE A 20 -16.99 -0.60 -5.83
CA PHE A 20 -16.20 -1.79 -6.17
C PHE A 20 -15.13 -1.45 -7.21
N THR A 21 -13.87 -1.46 -6.80
CA THR A 21 -12.74 -1.03 -7.64
C THR A 21 -12.31 -2.08 -8.67
N GLY A 22 -12.23 -3.35 -8.25
CA GLY A 22 -11.77 -4.45 -9.10
C GLY A 22 -10.41 -4.14 -9.76
N TRP A 23 -10.35 -4.33 -11.08
CA TRP A 23 -9.14 -4.11 -11.89
C TRP A 23 -9.02 -2.66 -12.42
N THR A 24 -9.96 -1.79 -12.07
CA THR A 24 -9.89 -0.38 -12.47
C THR A 24 -8.66 0.27 -11.82
N ASP A 25 -7.86 0.94 -12.63
CA ASP A 25 -6.59 1.51 -12.20
C ASP A 25 -6.76 2.91 -11.58
N VAL A 26 -7.37 2.93 -10.40
CA VAL A 26 -7.61 4.14 -9.60
C VAL A 26 -6.44 4.43 -8.67
N ASP A 27 -6.26 5.71 -8.36
CA ASP A 27 -5.16 6.19 -7.51
C ASP A 27 -5.50 6.18 -6.02
N LEU A 28 -4.48 6.41 -5.19
CA LEU A 28 -4.64 6.67 -3.77
C LEU A 28 -5.26 8.05 -3.52
N THR A 29 -6.02 8.19 -2.44
CA THR A 29 -6.38 9.49 -1.89
C THR A 29 -5.17 10.11 -1.18
N PRO A 30 -5.18 11.41 -0.86
CA PRO A 30 -4.17 12.00 0.02
C PRO A 30 -4.03 11.25 1.36
N THR A 31 -5.17 10.78 1.92
CA THR A 31 -5.19 9.92 3.10
C THR A 31 -4.47 8.60 2.86
N GLY A 32 -4.74 7.93 1.74
CA GLY A 32 -4.07 6.68 1.36
C GLY A 32 -2.55 6.83 1.20
N VAL A 33 -2.09 7.97 0.68
CA VAL A 33 -0.66 8.30 0.58
C VAL A 33 -0.02 8.45 1.97
N GLU A 34 -0.68 9.12 2.91
CA GLU A 34 -0.16 9.23 4.27
C GLU A 34 -0.20 7.90 5.04
N GLN A 35 -1.21 7.05 4.80
CA GLN A 35 -1.25 5.69 5.34
C GLN A 35 -0.04 4.86 4.89
N ALA A 36 0.30 4.90 3.59
CA ALA A 36 1.47 4.24 3.05
C ALA A 36 2.78 4.74 3.68
N LYS A 37 2.95 6.07 3.78
CA LYS A 37 4.12 6.67 4.44
C LYS A 37 4.23 6.26 5.90
N ASN A 38 3.11 6.21 6.63
CA ASN A 38 3.10 5.78 8.03
C ASN A 38 3.51 4.32 8.18
N ALA A 39 3.04 3.43 7.31
CA ALA A 39 3.48 2.04 7.29
C ALA A 39 5.00 1.93 7.04
N GLY A 40 5.53 2.68 6.07
CA GLY A 40 6.97 2.73 5.80
C GLY A 40 7.80 3.26 6.99
N ARG A 41 7.33 4.32 7.66
CA ARG A 41 7.97 4.85 8.87
C ARG A 41 7.98 3.83 10.01
N LEU A 42 6.87 3.10 10.21
CA LEU A 42 6.77 2.06 11.24
C LEU A 42 7.72 0.90 10.96
N LEU A 43 7.73 0.37 9.72
CA LEU A 43 8.64 -0.70 9.33
C LEU A 43 10.11 -0.32 9.56
N LYS A 44 10.47 0.93 9.24
CA LYS A 44 11.82 1.44 9.51
C LYS A 44 12.12 1.54 11.00
N ALA A 45 11.18 2.05 11.81
CA ALA A 45 11.36 2.18 13.25
C ALA A 45 11.55 0.83 13.95
N GLU A 46 10.86 -0.20 13.46
CA GLU A 46 10.95 -1.58 13.94
C GLU A 46 12.14 -2.36 13.36
N GLY A 47 12.98 -1.73 12.53
CA GLY A 47 14.20 -2.33 11.98
C GLY A 47 13.97 -3.40 10.92
N TYR A 48 12.89 -3.30 10.14
CA TYR A 48 12.67 -4.21 8.99
C TYR A 48 13.53 -3.80 7.79
N GLU A 49 14.20 -4.79 7.20
CA GLU A 49 14.92 -4.70 5.93
C GLU A 49 14.39 -5.77 4.97
N PHE A 50 14.50 -5.50 3.66
CA PHE A 50 13.92 -6.35 2.62
C PHE A 50 14.87 -6.52 1.44
N ASP A 51 15.02 -7.76 0.97
CA ASP A 51 15.79 -8.06 -0.23
C ASP A 51 14.96 -7.93 -1.52
N LEU A 52 13.66 -8.25 -1.43
CA LEU A 52 12.73 -8.31 -2.56
C LEU A 52 11.36 -7.75 -2.18
N ALA A 53 10.71 -7.09 -3.13
CA ALA A 53 9.34 -6.62 -3.03
C ALA A 53 8.53 -7.10 -4.24
N TYR A 54 7.27 -7.48 -4.02
CA TYR A 54 6.34 -7.92 -5.03
C TYR A 54 5.06 -7.09 -4.94
N THR A 55 4.50 -6.71 -6.09
CA THR A 55 3.25 -5.95 -6.16
C THR A 55 2.48 -6.29 -7.45
N SER A 56 1.24 -5.83 -7.53
CA SER A 56 0.43 -5.93 -8.75
C SER A 56 0.82 -4.86 -9.78
N VAL A 57 0.18 -4.88 -10.95
CA VAL A 57 0.33 -3.82 -11.98
C VAL A 57 -0.55 -2.58 -11.73
N LEU A 58 -1.25 -2.49 -10.59
CA LEU A 58 -2.21 -1.43 -10.30
C LEU A 58 -1.56 -0.29 -9.49
N LYS A 59 -1.77 0.96 -9.92
CA LYS A 59 -1.05 2.13 -9.39
C LYS A 59 -1.20 2.30 -7.88
N ARG A 60 -2.37 2.00 -7.32
CA ARG A 60 -2.62 2.09 -5.88
C ARG A 60 -1.72 1.17 -5.05
N ALA A 61 -1.40 -0.01 -5.57
CA ALA A 61 -0.51 -0.97 -4.91
C ALA A 61 0.97 -0.64 -5.14
N THR A 62 1.33 -0.10 -6.30
CA THR A 62 2.71 0.32 -6.60
C THR A 62 3.11 1.62 -5.88
N ARG A 63 2.15 2.50 -5.60
CA ARG A 63 2.36 3.79 -4.89
C ARG A 63 2.31 3.68 -3.36
N THR A 64 1.81 2.56 -2.84
CA THR A 64 1.86 2.25 -1.41
C THR A 64 3.26 1.75 -1.06
#